data_AF-A0A7W3Z2Q0-F1
#
_entry.id   AF-A0A7W3Z2Q0-F1
#
_cell.length_a   1.000
_cell.length_b   1.000
_cell.length_c   1.000
_cell.angle_alpha   90.00
_cell.angle_beta   90.00
_cell.angle_gamma   90.00
#
_symmetry.space_group_name_H-M   'P 1'
#
loop_
_entity.id
_entity.type
_entity.pdbx_description
1 polymer ?
#
loop_
_entity_poly.entity_id
_entity_poly.type
_entity_poly.pdbx_seq_one_letter_code
_entity_poly.pdbx_strand_id
1 'polypeptide(L)'
;MHFKEIQAQLKAGSLVLITPENEVKKVNATEYVKGRYVPMFDQDIEAIRNIEPNEETLLILKAALDLFYYADTIYKFDFPHIARMIDEGRPQEEIDRAIADLEANKNEIVKEKYNRVHDLIMPYADKHDVKYKLIEMPKPIRYN
;
A
#
# COMPACT_ATOMS: atom_id res chain seq x y z
N MET A 1 5.06 8.64 -4.66
CA MET A 1 4.85 9.52 -3.48
C MET A 1 5.62 9.03 -2.24
N HIS A 2 5.51 7.75 -1.86
CA HIS A 2 6.14 7.18 -0.66
C HIS A 2 7.67 7.35 -0.57
N PHE A 3 8.43 7.03 -1.62
CA PHE A 3 9.90 7.04 -1.54
C PHE A 3 10.51 8.44 -1.38
N LYS A 4 9.91 9.47 -2.00
CA LYS A 4 10.37 10.86 -1.83
C LYS A 4 10.25 11.32 -0.37
N GLU A 5 9.15 10.95 0.29
CA GLU A 5 8.93 11.26 1.71
C GLU A 5 9.90 10.49 2.60
N ILE A 6 10.10 9.18 2.34
CA ILE A 6 11.08 8.36 3.07
C ILE A 6 12.49 8.96 2.95
N GLN A 7 12.92 9.33 1.75
CA GLN A 7 14.24 9.97 1.53
C GLN A 7 14.36 11.30 2.28
N ALA A 8 13.31 12.14 2.26
CA ALA A 8 13.31 13.41 2.98
C ALA A 8 13.41 13.21 4.50
N GLN A 9 12.62 12.30 5.07
CA GLN A 9 12.64 11.99 6.49
C GLN A 9 13.97 11.35 6.92
N LEU A 10 14.52 10.46 6.10
CA LEU A 10 15.81 9.83 6.35
C LEU A 10 16.94 10.88 6.39
N LYS A 11 16.98 11.77 5.39
CA LYS A 11 17.96 12.87 5.33
C LYS A 11 17.82 13.85 6.50
N ALA A 12 16.60 14.09 6.97
CA ALA A 12 16.31 14.92 8.14
C ALA A 12 16.59 14.20 9.48
N GLY A 13 16.91 12.91 9.47
CA GLY A 13 17.08 12.12 10.69
C GLY A 13 15.78 11.87 11.48
N SER A 14 14.63 12.04 10.81
CA SER A 14 13.28 11.94 11.38
C SER A 14 12.51 10.68 10.93
N LEU A 15 13.14 9.77 10.17
CA LEU A 15 12.54 8.50 9.80
C LEU A 15 12.51 7.56 11.01
N VAL A 16 11.31 7.29 11.51
CA VAL A 16 11.09 6.52 12.75
C VAL A 16 9.94 5.53 12.60
N LEU A 17 9.98 4.46 13.39
CA LEU A 17 8.84 3.57 13.65
C LEU A 17 8.43 3.67 15.11
N ILE A 18 7.15 3.44 15.39
CA ILE A 18 6.63 3.23 16.74
C ILE A 18 6.56 1.73 16.97
N THR A 19 7.24 1.21 18.00
CA THR A 19 7.20 -0.22 18.34
C THR A 19 5.87 -0.59 19.02
N PRO A 20 5.53 -1.89 19.15
CA PRO A 20 4.37 -2.33 19.92
C PRO A 20 4.37 -1.84 21.38
N GLU A 21 5.56 -1.60 21.95
CA GLU A 21 5.78 -1.05 23.29
C GLU A 21 5.63 0.49 23.34
N ASN A 22 5.18 1.11 22.25
CA ASN A 22 5.01 2.55 22.09
C ASN A 22 6.32 3.36 22.15
N GLU A 23 7.45 2.74 21.76
CA GLU A 23 8.75 3.39 21.69
C GLU A 23 9.03 3.95 20.31
N VAL A 24 9.67 5.12 20.24
CA VAL A 24 10.10 5.73 18.97
C VAL A 24 11.50 5.22 18.60
N LYS A 25 11.58 4.42 17.55
CA LYS A 25 12.83 3.85 17.04
C LYS A 25 13.23 4.54 15.73
N LYS A 26 14.45 5.10 15.67
CA LYS A 26 15.07 5.53 14.40
C LYS A 26 15.41 4.32 13.55
N VAL A 27 15.10 4.40 12.26
CA VAL A 27 15.25 3.28 11.33
C VAL A 27 15.78 3.75 9.99
N ASN A 28 16.32 2.82 9.20
CA ASN A 28 16.62 3.04 7.79
C ASN A 28 15.37 2.88 6.90
N ALA A 29 15.49 3.11 5.59
CA ALA A 29 14.36 3.04 4.67
C ALA A 29 13.79 1.62 4.57
N THR A 30 14.64 0.60 4.51
CA THR A 30 14.21 -0.82 4.39
C THR A 30 13.45 -1.26 5.63
N GLU A 31 13.98 -0.95 6.82
CA GLU A 31 13.34 -1.23 8.11
C GLU A 31 12.00 -0.49 8.21
N TYR A 32 11.94 0.78 7.81
CA TYR A 32 10.70 1.55 7.80
C TYR A 32 9.63 0.89 6.93
N VAL A 33 9.96 0.55 5.69
CA VAL A 33 9.01 -0.07 4.77
C VAL A 33 8.50 -1.41 5.30
N LYS A 34 9.41 -2.27 5.76
CA LYS A 34 9.07 -3.60 6.30
C LYS A 34 8.26 -3.50 7.58
N GLY A 35 8.60 -2.58 8.47
CA GLY A 35 7.91 -2.42 9.75
C GLY A 35 6.57 -1.69 9.65
N ARG A 36 6.38 -0.82 8.65
CA ARG A 36 5.17 -0.01 8.52
C ARG A 36 4.09 -0.64 7.66
N TYR A 37 4.46 -1.16 6.49
CA TYR A 37 3.49 -1.55 5.46
C TYR A 37 3.18 -3.04 5.47
N VAL A 38 4.19 -3.91 5.62
CA VAL A 38 3.97 -5.37 5.59
C VAL A 38 2.99 -5.83 6.67
N PRO A 39 3.14 -5.44 7.96
CA PRO A 39 2.19 -5.85 9.00
C PRO A 39 0.77 -5.32 8.75
N MET A 40 0.63 -4.14 8.13
CA MET A 40 -0.66 -3.54 7.81
C MET A 40 -1.43 -4.40 6.81
N PHE A 41 -0.77 -4.81 5.72
CA PHE A 41 -1.41 -5.69 4.72
C PHE A 41 -1.67 -7.10 5.25
N ASP A 42 -0.76 -7.66 6.07
CA ASP A 42 -0.99 -8.96 6.72
C ASP A 42 -2.24 -8.91 7.63
N GLN A 43 -2.41 -7.84 8.39
CA GLN A 43 -3.58 -7.62 9.24
C GLN A 43 -4.87 -7.44 8.43
N ASP A 44 -4.84 -6.65 7.37
CA ASP A 44 -6.01 -6.42 6.52
C ASP A 44 -6.46 -7.70 5.80
N ILE A 45 -5.50 -8.47 5.25
CA ILE A 45 -5.77 -9.77 4.62
C ILE A 45 -6.42 -10.72 5.63
N GLU A 46 -5.86 -10.82 6.83
CA GLU A 46 -6.40 -11.70 7.86
C GLU A 46 -7.79 -11.25 8.34
N ALA A 47 -8.02 -9.94 8.46
CA ALA A 47 -9.33 -9.39 8.76
C ALA A 47 -10.37 -9.78 7.70
N ILE A 48 -10.03 -9.66 6.41
CA ILE A 48 -10.93 -10.03 5.30
C ILE A 48 -11.22 -11.53 5.32
N ARG A 49 -10.21 -12.38 5.57
CA ARG A 49 -10.36 -13.85 5.63
C ARG A 49 -11.28 -14.31 6.76
N ASN A 50 -11.32 -13.55 7.86
CA ASN A 50 -12.14 -13.86 9.02
C ASN A 50 -13.60 -13.40 8.89
N ILE A 51 -13.96 -12.72 7.79
CA ILE A 51 -15.36 -12.41 7.48
C ILE A 51 -16.04 -13.68 6.97
N GLU A 52 -17.10 -14.12 7.65
CA GLU A 52 -17.91 -15.25 7.20
C GLU A 52 -18.64 -14.90 5.89
N PRO A 53 -18.36 -15.60 4.78
CA PRO A 53 -18.97 -15.29 3.51
C PRO A 53 -20.44 -15.75 3.48
N ASN A 54 -21.29 -14.94 2.86
CA ASN A 54 -22.63 -15.33 2.44
C ASN A 54 -22.78 -15.17 0.92
N GLU A 55 -23.96 -15.48 0.38
CA GLU A 55 -24.21 -15.43 -1.07
C GLU A 55 -23.95 -14.04 -1.69
N GLU A 56 -24.21 -12.97 -0.95
CA GLU A 56 -24.02 -11.59 -1.41
C GLU A 56 -22.58 -11.11 -1.27
N THR A 57 -21.87 -11.55 -0.21
CA THR A 57 -20.52 -11.06 0.12
C THR A 57 -19.40 -11.91 -0.48
N LEU A 58 -19.66 -13.16 -0.90
CA LEU A 58 -18.63 -14.08 -1.37
C LEU A 58 -17.77 -13.50 -2.51
N LEU A 59 -18.40 -12.86 -3.51
CA LEU A 59 -17.66 -12.27 -4.63
C LEU A 59 -16.90 -11.00 -4.25
N ILE A 60 -17.45 -10.20 -3.31
CA ILE A 60 -16.80 -9.00 -2.78
C ILE A 60 -15.53 -9.39 -2.02
N LEU A 61 -15.64 -10.37 -1.10
CA LEU A 61 -14.52 -10.85 -0.29
C LEU A 61 -13.42 -11.48 -1.15
N LYS A 62 -13.79 -12.25 -2.19
CA LYS A 62 -12.81 -12.78 -3.14
C LYS A 62 -12.08 -11.68 -3.91
N ALA A 63 -12.79 -10.67 -4.41
CA ALA A 63 -12.17 -9.55 -5.11
C ALA A 63 -11.27 -8.72 -4.17
N ALA A 64 -11.70 -8.52 -2.92
CA ALA A 64 -10.91 -7.84 -1.91
C ALA A 64 -9.62 -8.59 -1.62
N LEU A 65 -9.68 -9.91 -1.36
CA LEU A 65 -8.47 -10.71 -1.15
C LEU A 65 -7.54 -10.69 -2.36
N ASP A 66 -8.06 -10.76 -3.58
CA ASP A 66 -7.23 -10.67 -4.80
C ASP A 66 -6.50 -9.33 -4.91
N LEU A 67 -7.17 -8.21 -4.60
CA LEU A 67 -6.54 -6.89 -4.52
C LEU A 67 -5.45 -6.85 -3.44
N PHE A 68 -5.79 -7.26 -2.22
CA PHE A 68 -4.89 -7.13 -1.08
C PHE A 68 -3.69 -8.07 -1.18
N TYR A 69 -3.84 -9.30 -1.68
CA TYR A 69 -2.71 -10.19 -1.94
C TYR A 69 -1.78 -9.62 -3.02
N TYR A 70 -2.33 -9.06 -4.09
CA TYR A 70 -1.51 -8.45 -5.12
C TYR A 70 -0.73 -7.24 -4.58
N ALA A 71 -1.41 -6.35 -3.86
CA ALA A 71 -0.76 -5.21 -3.22
C ALA A 71 0.31 -5.65 -2.21
N ASP A 72 0.03 -6.66 -1.39
CA ASP A 72 0.98 -7.23 -0.43
C ASP A 72 2.27 -7.71 -1.10
N THR A 73 2.20 -8.30 -2.30
CA THR A 73 3.42 -8.67 -3.03
C THR A 73 4.30 -7.47 -3.36
N ILE A 74 3.71 -6.33 -3.71
CA ILE A 74 4.43 -5.08 -3.98
C ILE A 74 5.13 -4.59 -2.71
N TYR A 75 4.42 -4.62 -1.57
CA TYR A 75 4.97 -4.14 -0.30
C TYR A 75 5.97 -5.10 0.36
N LYS A 76 5.92 -6.39 0.04
CA LYS A 76 6.89 -7.40 0.52
C LYS A 76 8.15 -7.50 -0.33
N PHE A 77 8.07 -7.20 -1.62
CA PHE A 77 9.18 -7.42 -2.55
C PHE A 77 9.69 -6.14 -3.20
N ASP A 78 8.84 -5.42 -3.93
CA ASP A 78 9.25 -4.27 -4.72
C ASP A 78 9.63 -3.07 -3.84
N PHE A 79 8.82 -2.78 -2.82
CA PHE A 79 9.09 -1.65 -1.94
C PHE A 79 10.38 -1.82 -1.12
N PRO A 80 10.63 -2.98 -0.48
CA PRO A 80 11.90 -3.23 0.20
C PRO A 80 13.10 -3.20 -0.74
N HIS A 81 12.94 -3.59 -2.01
CA HIS A 81 14.00 -3.48 -3.00
C HIS A 81 14.41 -2.02 -3.22
N ILE A 82 13.44 -1.14 -3.51
CA ILE A 82 13.69 0.30 -3.73
C ILE A 82 14.21 0.97 -2.44
N ALA A 83 13.65 0.60 -1.28
CA ALA A 83 14.12 1.11 0.00
C ALA A 83 15.59 0.74 0.28
N ARG A 84 16.01 -0.47 -0.06
CA ARG A 84 17.40 -0.89 0.04
C ARG A 84 18.31 -0.08 -0.89
N MET A 85 17.85 0.28 -2.09
CA MET A 85 18.63 1.17 -2.98
C MET A 85 18.90 2.53 -2.33
N ILE A 86 17.93 3.07 -1.57
CA ILE A 86 18.10 4.30 -0.79
C ILE A 86 19.15 4.09 0.32
N ASP A 87 19.04 3.01 1.08
CA ASP A 87 19.97 2.70 2.17
C ASP A 87 21.40 2.45 1.68
N GLU A 88 21.55 1.86 0.49
CA GLU A 88 22.84 1.63 -0.19
C GLU A 88 23.44 2.91 -0.81
N GLY A 89 22.70 4.03 -0.80
CA GLY A 89 23.15 5.28 -1.40
C GLY A 89 23.28 5.21 -2.93
N ARG A 90 22.43 4.41 -3.59
CA ARG A 90 22.40 4.31 -5.06
C ARG A 90 22.13 5.69 -5.70
N PRO A 91 22.59 5.93 -6.94
CA PRO A 91 22.27 7.15 -7.67
C PRO A 91 20.75 7.39 -7.74
N GLN A 92 20.33 8.65 -7.60
CA GLN A 92 18.90 9.00 -7.63
C GLN A 92 18.23 8.56 -8.93
N GLU A 93 18.93 8.63 -10.06
CA GLU A 93 18.41 8.16 -11.35
C GLU A 93 18.11 6.65 -11.37
N GLU A 94 18.90 5.83 -10.65
CA GLU A 94 18.61 4.39 -10.52
C GLU A 94 17.35 4.17 -9.67
N ILE A 95 17.22 4.92 -8.58
CA ILE A 95 16.06 4.86 -7.68
C ILE A 95 14.79 5.30 -8.43
N ASP A 96 14.86 6.41 -9.17
CA ASP A 96 13.73 6.96 -9.93
C ASP A 96 13.29 6.00 -11.05
N ARG A 97 14.23 5.32 -11.73
CA ARG A 97 13.90 4.28 -12.71
C ARG A 97 13.17 3.11 -12.05
N ALA A 98 13.66 2.59 -10.93
CA ALA A 98 13.01 1.50 -10.23
C ALA A 98 11.58 1.86 -9.76
N ILE A 99 11.37 3.11 -9.32
CA ILE A 99 10.05 3.64 -8.98
C ILE A 99 9.15 3.72 -10.22
N ALA A 100 9.66 4.27 -11.33
CA ALA A 100 8.91 4.38 -12.56
C ALA A 100 8.52 3.02 -13.15
N ASP A 101 9.42 2.03 -13.08
CA ASP A 101 9.14 0.66 -13.53
C ASP A 101 8.06 0.01 -12.67
N LEU A 102 8.09 0.21 -11.35
CA LEU A 102 7.03 -0.24 -10.45
C LEU A 102 5.69 0.39 -10.81
N GLU A 103 5.67 1.72 -10.97
CA GLU A 103 4.46 2.48 -11.30
C GLU A 103 3.89 2.08 -12.67
N ALA A 104 4.73 1.90 -13.69
CA ALA A 104 4.30 1.54 -15.04
C ALA A 104 3.73 0.11 -15.13
N ASN A 105 4.31 -0.84 -14.39
CA ASN A 105 3.97 -2.25 -14.52
C ASN A 105 2.90 -2.73 -13.53
N LYS A 106 2.78 -2.10 -12.36
CA LYS A 106 1.93 -2.61 -11.28
C LYS A 106 0.72 -1.73 -10.98
N ASN A 107 0.79 -0.41 -11.20
CA ASN A 107 -0.32 0.49 -10.82
C ASN A 107 -1.60 0.18 -11.58
N GLU A 108 -1.50 -0.16 -12.87
CA GLU A 108 -2.72 -0.41 -13.64
C GLU A 108 -3.41 -1.71 -13.21
N ILE A 109 -2.64 -2.71 -12.77
CA ILE A 109 -3.18 -3.95 -12.20
C ILE A 109 -3.81 -3.69 -10.81
N VAL A 110 -3.17 -2.88 -9.96
CA VAL A 110 -3.76 -2.46 -8.68
C VAL A 110 -5.08 -1.73 -8.92
N LYS A 111 -5.11 -0.81 -9.88
CA LYS A 111 -6.29 -0.03 -10.24
C LYS A 111 -7.41 -0.91 -10.79
N GLU A 112 -7.11 -1.88 -11.65
CA GLU A 112 -8.08 -2.85 -12.16
C GLU A 112 -8.72 -3.63 -11.00
N LYS A 113 -7.90 -4.18 -10.10
CA LYS A 113 -8.38 -4.94 -8.92
C LYS A 113 -9.18 -4.05 -7.97
N TYR A 114 -8.74 -2.81 -7.76
CA TYR A 114 -9.46 -1.81 -6.97
C TYR A 114 -10.85 -1.52 -7.55
N ASN A 115 -10.93 -1.24 -8.85
CA ASN A 115 -12.20 -0.99 -9.53
C ASN A 115 -13.12 -2.22 -9.43
N ARG A 116 -12.57 -3.43 -9.54
CA ARG A 116 -13.34 -4.66 -9.38
C ARG A 116 -13.98 -4.78 -8.00
N VAL A 117 -13.25 -4.44 -6.93
CA VAL A 117 -13.82 -4.39 -5.58
C VAL A 117 -14.91 -3.34 -5.50
N HIS A 118 -14.63 -2.14 -6.01
CA HIS A 118 -15.56 -1.01 -5.99
C HIS A 118 -16.89 -1.34 -6.69
N ASP A 119 -16.83 -1.94 -7.88
CA ASP A 119 -18.02 -2.34 -8.66
C ASP A 119 -18.90 -3.36 -7.93
N LEU A 120 -18.33 -4.15 -7.03
CA LEU A 120 -19.06 -5.16 -6.26
C LEU A 120 -19.55 -4.62 -4.90
N ILE A 121 -18.75 -3.81 -4.21
CA ILE A 121 -19.06 -3.35 -2.86
C ILE A 121 -20.07 -2.19 -2.84
N MET A 122 -20.07 -1.34 -3.88
CA MET A 122 -20.96 -0.17 -3.92
C MET A 122 -22.44 -0.56 -4.02
N PRO A 123 -22.86 -1.47 -4.94
CA PRO A 123 -24.25 -1.92 -4.98
C PRO A 123 -24.69 -2.62 -3.68
N TYR A 124 -23.78 -3.36 -3.04
CA TYR A 124 -24.05 -3.96 -1.73
C TYR A 124 -24.29 -2.88 -0.67
N ALA A 125 -23.41 -1.88 -0.60
CA ALA A 125 -23.54 -0.79 0.35
C ALA A 125 -24.85 -0.02 0.18
N ASP A 126 -25.22 0.29 -1.06
CA ASP A 126 -26.49 0.96 -1.38
C ASP A 126 -27.70 0.11 -1.00
N LYS A 127 -27.67 -1.19 -1.29
CA LYS A 127 -28.76 -2.13 -0.95
C LYS A 127 -28.99 -2.27 0.55
N HIS A 128 -27.93 -2.14 1.35
CA HIS A 128 -27.93 -2.37 2.80
C HIS A 128 -27.86 -1.07 3.62
N ASP A 129 -28.10 0.10 3.00
CA ASP A 129 -28.04 1.42 3.64
C ASP A 129 -26.73 1.70 4.41
N VAL A 130 -25.62 1.10 3.95
CA VAL A 130 -24.30 1.30 4.55
C VAL A 130 -23.82 2.69 4.21
N LYS A 131 -23.61 3.53 5.22
CA LYS A 131 -23.08 4.88 5.02
C LYS A 131 -21.60 4.83 4.68
N TYR A 132 -21.25 5.26 3.47
CA TYR A 132 -19.86 5.42 3.03
C TYR A 132 -19.56 6.87 2.63
N LYS A 133 -18.27 7.21 2.62
CA LYS A 133 -17.75 8.46 2.04
C LYS A 133 -16.74 8.10 0.98
N LEU A 134 -16.96 8.59 -0.23
CA LEU A 134 -15.93 8.59 -1.26
C LEU A 134 -14.93 9.68 -0.91
N ILE A 135 -13.72 9.27 -0.55
CA ILE A 135 -12.61 10.21 -0.39
C ILE A 135 -11.91 10.24 -1.74
N GLU A 136 -12.05 11.33 -2.49
CA GLU A 136 -11.21 11.56 -3.66
C GLU A 136 -9.76 11.59 -3.20
N MET A 137 -8.93 10.66 -3.68
CA MET A 137 -7.49 10.77 -3.47
C MET A 137 -7.01 12.05 -4.14
N PRO A 138 -6.22 12.90 -3.45
CA PRO A 138 -5.70 14.12 -4.05
C PRO A 138 -4.93 13.76 -5.33
N LYS A 139 -5.28 14.43 -6.44
CA LYS A 139 -4.59 14.22 -7.73
C LYS A 139 -3.08 14.39 -7.51
N PRO A 140 -2.23 13.47 -8.00
CA PRO A 140 -0.80 13.66 -7.92
C PRO A 140 -0.45 14.99 -8.58
N ILE A 141 0.24 15.85 -7.83
CA ILE A 141 0.71 17.15 -8.33
C ILE A 141 1.63 16.84 -9.53
N ARG A 142 1.16 17.14 -10.74
CA ARG A 142 2.01 17.15 -11.93
C ARG A 142 2.90 18.38 -11.82
N TYR A 143 4.19 18.19 -11.62
CA TYR A 143 5.16 19.26 -11.84
C TYR A 143 5.26 19.46 -13.35
N ASN A 144 4.77 20.62 -13.83
CA ASN A 144 5.05 21.13 -15.17
C ASN A 144 6.49 21.64 -15.25
#